data_AF-A0A1B2FCA2-F1
#
_entry.id   AF-A0A1B2FCA2-F1
#
_cell.length_a   1.000
_cell.length_b   1.000
_cell.length_c   1.000
_cell.angle_alpha   90.00
_cell.angle_beta   90.00
_cell.angle_gamma   90.00
#
_symmetry.space_group_name_H-M   'P 1'
#
loop_
_entity.id
_entity.type
_entity.pdbx_description
1 polymer ?
#
loop_
_entity_poly.entity_id
_entity_poly.type
_entity_poly.pdbx_seq_one_letter_code
_entity_poly.pdbx_strand_id
1 'polypeptide(L)' 'MIIDALGLEDIAVQDIDDQQPLFGEGLGLDSVDALELGIALQKRFGIKIDADAKDTRSHFTNITTLAAFVTARQAA' A
#
# COMPACT_ATOMS: atom_id res chain seq x y z
N MET A 1 1.38 -10.01 2.20
CA MET A 1 0.86 -8.91 3.04
C MET A 1 -0.17 -8.10 2.31
N ILE A 2 0.15 -7.45 1.18
CA ILE A 2 -0.81 -6.56 0.49
C ILE A 2 -2.02 -7.36 0.00
N ILE A 3 -1.80 -8.45 -0.74
CA ILE A 3 -2.85 -9.39 -1.17
C ILE A 3 -3.69 -9.87 0.03
N ASP A 4 -3.04 -10.36 1.08
CA ASP A 4 -3.74 -10.86 2.28
C ASP A 4 -4.53 -9.77 3.03
N ALA A 5 -3.99 -8.54 3.08
CA ALA A 5 -4.58 -7.42 3.81
C ALA A 5 -5.79 -6.84 3.10
N LEU A 6 -5.83 -6.97 1.77
CA LEU A 6 -6.87 -6.43 0.89
C LEU A 6 -7.79 -7.52 0.33
N GLY A 7 -7.64 -8.77 0.76
CA GLY A 7 -8.49 -9.87 0.33
C GLY A 7 -8.44 -10.14 -1.19
N LEU A 8 -7.29 -9.92 -1.84
CA LEU A 8 -7.13 -10.10 -3.28
C LEU A 8 -6.92 -11.59 -3.64
N GLU A 9 -7.89 -12.44 -3.30
CA GLU A 9 -7.77 -13.91 -3.38
C GLU A 9 -7.51 -14.44 -4.80
N ASP A 10 -7.93 -13.70 -5.82
CA ASP A 10 -7.77 -14.05 -7.24
C ASP A 10 -6.48 -13.48 -7.88
N ILE A 11 -5.65 -12.75 -7.12
CA ILE A 11 -4.43 -12.10 -7.62
C ILE A 11 -3.21 -12.75 -6.98
N ALA A 12 -2.30 -13.30 -7.79
CA ALA A 12 -1.01 -13.74 -7.30
C ALA A 12 0.01 -12.60 -7.29
N VAL A 13 1.06 -12.73 -6.47
CA VAL A 13 2.14 -11.72 -6.38
C VAL A 13 2.76 -11.42 -7.74
N GLN A 14 2.88 -12.44 -8.59
CA GLN A 14 3.44 -12.33 -9.94
C GLN A 14 2.56 -11.56 -10.93
N ASP A 15 1.28 -11.36 -10.61
CA ASP A 15 0.32 -10.65 -11.45
C ASP A 15 0.29 -9.15 -11.15
N ILE A 16 0.99 -8.71 -10.10
CA ILE A 16 1.08 -7.31 -9.68
C ILE A 16 2.40 -6.75 -10.20
N ASP A 17 2.32 -5.75 -11.10
CA ASP A 17 3.49 -4.98 -11.50
C ASP A 17 3.83 -3.94 -10.42
N ASP A 18 5.09 -3.91 -10.00
CA ASP A 18 5.59 -3.03 -8.93
C ASP A 18 5.45 -1.53 -9.23
N GLN A 19 5.33 -1.17 -10.51
CA GLN A 19 5.14 0.18 -11.01
C GLN A 19 3.67 0.53 -11.25
N GLN A 20 2.78 -0.46 -11.26
CA GLN A 20 1.37 -0.26 -11.55
C GLN A 20 0.70 0.56 -10.45
N PRO A 21 -0.26 1.43 -10.81
CA PRO A 21 -1.06 2.15 -9.83
C PRO A 21 -1.76 1.20 -8.85
N LEU A 22 -1.67 1.46 -7.55
CA LEU A 22 -2.44 0.72 -6.55
C LEU A 22 -3.93 1.04 -6.68
N PHE A 23 -4.26 2.33 -6.81
CA PHE A 23 -5.62 2.84 -6.82
C PHE A 23 -6.14 3.11 -8.23
N GLY A 24 -7.45 2.99 -8.43
CA GLY A 24 -8.09 3.31 -9.71
C GLY A 24 -7.79 2.27 -10.78
N GLU A 25 -7.20 2.68 -11.91
CA GLU A 25 -7.05 1.83 -13.11
C GLU A 25 -6.00 0.70 -13.00
N GLY A 26 -5.17 0.68 -11.96
CA GLY A 26 -4.19 -0.40 -11.78
C GLY A 26 -4.75 -1.58 -10.99
N LEU A 27 -4.41 -1.69 -9.70
CA LEU A 27 -4.89 -2.77 -8.82
C LEU A 27 -6.38 -2.63 -8.44
N GLY A 28 -7.06 -1.58 -8.90
CA GLY A 28 -8.49 -1.40 -8.66
C GLY A 28 -8.86 -0.89 -7.28
N LEU A 29 -7.87 -0.56 -6.43
CA LEU A 29 -8.14 -0.25 -5.03
C LEU A 29 -8.93 1.05 -4.88
N ASP A 30 -9.83 1.04 -3.90
CA ASP A 30 -10.65 2.17 -3.53
C ASP A 30 -10.18 2.86 -2.22
N SER A 31 -11.00 3.75 -1.68
CA SER A 31 -10.65 4.50 -0.46
C SER A 31 -10.72 3.66 0.82
N VAL A 32 -11.52 2.58 0.82
CA VAL A 32 -11.62 1.62 1.93
C VAL A 32 -10.38 0.74 1.95
N ASP A 33 -9.97 0.24 0.80
CA ASP A 33 -8.74 -0.54 0.64
C ASP A 33 -7.50 0.25 1.12
N ALA A 34 -7.44 1.55 0.81
CA ALA A 34 -6.37 2.43 1.28
C ALA A 34 -6.24 2.43 2.81
N LEU A 35 -7.39 2.46 3.49
CA LEU A 35 -7.46 2.47 4.95
C LEU A 35 -7.03 1.12 5.53
N GLU A 36 -7.49 0.01 4.94
CA GLU A 36 -7.10 -1.34 5.35
C GLU A 36 -5.59 -1.58 5.16
N LEU A 37 -5.04 -1.13 4.04
CA LEU A 37 -3.60 -1.16 3.78
C LEU A 37 -2.83 -0.35 4.85
N GLY A 38 -3.31 0.85 5.21
CA GLY A 38 -2.73 1.66 6.28
C GLY A 38 -2.75 0.96 7.64
N ILE A 39 -3.86 0.30 7.99
CA ILE A 39 -4.00 -0.49 9.22
C ILE A 39 -3.06 -1.70 9.20
N ALA A 40 -2.94 -2.39 8.06
CA ALA A 40 -2.05 -3.53 7.90
C ALA A 40 -0.59 -3.13 8.10
N LEU A 41 -0.18 -1.99 7.55
CA LEU A 41 1.16 -1.43 7.72
C LEU A 41 1.44 -1.03 9.17
N GLN A 42 0.47 -0.43 9.85
CA GLN A 42 0.59 -0.14 11.28
C GLN A 42 0.74 -1.42 12.11
N LYS A 43 -0.04 -2.47 11.81
CA LYS A 43 0.03 -3.75 12.54
C LYS A 43 1.33 -4.53 12.26
N ARG A 44 1.79 -4.54 11.00
CA ARG A 44 2.98 -5.29 10.56
C ARG A 44 4.29 -4.59 10.90
N PHE A 45 4.34 -3.27 10.72
CA PHE A 45 5.59 -2.49 10.79
C PHE A 45 5.57 -1.39 11.85
N GLY A 46 4.46 -1.17 12.56
CA GLY A 46 4.33 -0.08 13.52
C GLY A 46 4.22 1.31 12.87
N ILE A 47 4.07 1.38 11.55
CA ILE A 47 4.06 2.64 10.80
C ILE A 47 2.64 3.22 10.80
N LYS A 48 2.47 4.41 11.39
CA LYS A 48 1.22 5.17 11.27
C LYS A 48 1.21 5.98 9.98
N ILE A 49 0.07 5.92 9.31
CA ILE A 49 -0.15 6.56 8.02
C ILE A 49 -1.19 7.64 8.22
N ASP A 50 -0.78 8.86 7.93
CA ASP A 50 -1.65 10.03 8.01
C ASP A 50 -2.29 10.24 6.64
N ALA A 51 -3.56 9.85 6.50
CA ALA A 51 -4.29 9.90 5.24
C ALA A 51 -4.52 11.34 4.76
N ASP A 52 -4.47 12.32 5.67
CA ASP A 52 -4.64 13.74 5.36
C ASP A 52 -3.33 14.41 4.91
N ALA A 53 -2.19 13.75 5.11
CA ALA A 53 -0.91 14.25 4.63
C ALA A 53 -0.83 14.09 3.11
N LYS A 54 -0.72 15.22 2.40
CA LYS A 54 -0.54 15.26 0.93
C LYS A 54 0.61 14.38 0.45
N ASP A 55 1.64 14.22 1.28
CA ASP A 55 2.83 13.41 0.99
C ASP A 55 2.52 11.91 0.99
N THR A 56 1.63 11.46 1.89
CA THR A 56 1.20 10.06 1.97
C THR A 56 0.61 9.58 0.65
N ARG A 57 -0.21 10.40 -0.02
CA ARG A 57 -0.82 9.99 -1.29
C ARG A 57 0.21 9.68 -2.38
N SER A 58 1.36 10.35 -2.37
CA SER A 58 2.43 10.10 -3.34
C SER A 58 3.15 8.77 -3.08
N HIS A 59 3.34 8.40 -1.81
CA HIS A 59 3.95 7.13 -1.39
C HIS A 59 3.06 5.91 -1.60
N PHE A 60 1.76 6.13 -1.84
CA PHE A 60 0.74 5.10 -2.02
C PHE A 60 0.35 4.93 -3.50
N THR A 61 1.20 5.36 -4.42
CA THR A 61 0.92 5.27 -5.86
C THR A 61 1.12 3.87 -6.41
N ASN A 62 2.22 3.20 -6.08
CA ASN A 62 2.54 1.84 -6.55
C ASN A 62 3.28 1.05 -5.46
N ILE A 63 3.53 -0.24 -5.71
CA ILE A 63 4.22 -1.11 -4.74
C ILE A 63 5.64 -0.58 -4.45
N THR A 64 6.33 -0.06 -5.46
CA THR A 64 7.69 0.46 -5.32
C THR A 64 7.77 1.63 -4.35
N THR A 65 6.90 2.64 -4.53
CA THR A 65 6.88 3.83 -3.65
C THR A 65 6.43 3.47 -2.24
N LEU A 66 5.50 2.52 -2.12
CA LEU A 66 5.04 2.01 -0.83
C LEU A 66 6.15 1.27 -0.09
N ALA A 67 6.85 0.36 -0.75
CA ALA A 67 7.96 -0.39 -0.18
C ALA A 67 9.12 0.53 0.23
N ALA A 68 9.42 1.54 -0.57
CA ALA A 68 10.41 2.56 -0.26
C ALA A 68 10.01 3.36 1.00
N PHE A 69 8.74 3.77 1.11
CA PHE A 69 8.22 4.44 2.29
C PHE A 69 8.34 3.58 3.55
N VAL A 70 7.94 2.31 3.47
CA VAL A 70 8.03 1.37 4.60
C VAL A 70 9.49 1.17 5.02
N THR A 71 10.39 1.00 4.06
CA THR A 71 11.83 0.82 4.33
C THR A 71 12.43 2.06 4.99
N ALA A 72 12.12 3.25 4.48
CA ALA A 72 12.61 4.52 5.03
C ALA A 72 12.13 4.74 6.47
N ARG A 73 10.91 4.32 6.80
CA ARG A 73 10.35 4.43 8.16
C ARG A 73 10.86 3.39 9.14
N GLN A 74 11.32 2.22 8.66
CA GLN A 74 11.94 1.20 9.51
C GLN A 74 13.43 1.44 9.78
N ALA A 75 14.10 2.21 8.92
CA ALA A 75 15.51 2.57 9.08
C ALA A 75 15.73 3.79 10.00
N ALA A 76 14.66 4.42 10.48
CA ALA A 76 14.66 5.61 11.34
C ALA A 76 14.36 5.24 12.80
#